data_AF-A0A142V8A3-F1
#
_entry.id   AF-A0A142V8A3-F1
#
_cell.length_a   1.000
_cell.length_b   1.000
_cell.length_c   1.000
_cell.angle_alpha   90.00
_cell.angle_beta   90.00
_cell.angle_gamma   90.00
#
_symmetry.space_group_name_H-M   'P 1'
#
loop_
_entity.id
_entity.type
_entity.pdbx_description
1 polymer ?
#
loop_
_entity_poly.entity_id
_entity_poly.type
_entity_poly.pdbx_seq_one_letter_code
_entity_poly.pdbx_strand_id
1 'polypeptide(L)' 'MITKRADKPDFASQVKEILSKEPGLSVKELAERLKTNRQYMAGMLKVLEERGEVTFRQVGPARIYYVRPENQKESR' A
#
# COMPACT_ATOMS: atom_id res chain seq x y z
N MET A 1 -23.45 -0.94 -15.61
CA MET A 1 -22.86 -2.12 -14.94
C MET A 1 -21.67 -1.65 -14.14
N ILE A 2 -21.82 -1.52 -12.81
CA ILE A 2 -20.72 -1.15 -11.90
C ILE A 2 -20.41 -2.41 -11.09
N THR A 3 -19.37 -3.15 -11.47
CA THR A 3 -18.94 -4.32 -10.71
C THR A 3 -18.28 -3.84 -9.42
N LYS A 4 -19.11 -3.59 -8.40
CA LYS A 4 -18.70 -3.46 -7.01
C LYS A 4 -18.22 -4.85 -6.57
N ARG A 5 -16.96 -5.19 -6.88
CA ARG A 5 -16.28 -6.38 -6.32
C ARG A 5 -16.00 -6.10 -4.84
N ALA A 6 -17.03 -6.22 -4.02
CA ALA A 6 -16.92 -6.36 -2.59
C ALA A 6 -17.09 -7.85 -2.28
N ASP A 7 -16.00 -8.62 -2.25
CA ASP A 7 -15.96 -9.95 -1.60
C ASP A 7 -14.52 -10.44 -1.35
N LYS A 8 -13.70 -9.55 -0.79
CA LYS A 8 -12.44 -9.76 -0.05
C LYS A 8 -11.85 -8.37 0.17
N PRO A 9 -11.24 -8.05 1.33
CA PRO A 9 -10.39 -6.87 1.36
C PRO A 9 -9.33 -7.08 0.28
N ASP A 10 -9.35 -6.23 -0.74
CA ASP A 10 -8.33 -6.24 -1.78
C ASP A 10 -6.97 -6.17 -1.09
N PHE A 11 -5.98 -6.91 -1.57
CA PHE A 11 -4.66 -6.97 -0.93
C PHE A 11 -4.07 -5.56 -0.75
N ALA A 12 -4.39 -4.64 -1.67
CA ALA A 12 -4.11 -3.22 -1.55
C ALA A 12 -4.70 -2.58 -0.29
N SER A 13 -5.97 -2.85 0.02
CA SER A 13 -6.65 -2.35 1.22
C SER A 13 -6.00 -2.87 2.50
N GLN A 14 -5.54 -4.13 2.50
CA GLN A 14 -4.82 -4.69 3.66
C GLN A 14 -3.46 -3.99 3.87
N VAL A 15 -2.71 -3.74 2.80
CA VAL A 15 -1.44 -2.99 2.88
C VAL A 15 -1.68 -1.58 3.40
N LYS A 16 -2.69 -0.88 2.88
CA LYS A 16 -3.06 0.47 3.35
C LYS A 16 -3.49 0.47 4.81
N GLU A 17 -4.29 -0.50 5.25
CA GLU A 17 -4.71 -0.59 6.66
C GLU A 17 -3.50 -0.74 7.60
N ILE A 18 -2.55 -1.62 7.24
CA ILE A 18 -1.32 -1.81 8.01
C ILE A 18 -0.52 -0.50 8.05
N LEU A 19 -0.32 0.16 6.91
CA LEU A 19 0.44 1.41 6.84
C LEU A 19 -0.26 2.60 7.51
N SER A 20 -1.59 2.58 7.60
CA SER A 20 -2.37 3.59 8.36
C SER A 20 -2.23 3.40 9.87
N LYS A 21 -2.17 2.14 10.34
CA LYS A 21 -1.95 1.82 11.76
C LYS A 21 -0.49 2.00 12.17
N GLU A 22 0.42 1.59 11.30
CA GLU A 22 1.85 1.65 11.54
C GLU A 22 2.59 2.13 10.27
N PRO A 23 2.77 3.45 10.12
CA PRO A 23 3.49 4.03 9.00
C PRO A 23 5.00 3.77 9.10
N GLY A 24 5.69 3.80 7.96
CA GLY A 24 7.15 3.66 7.91
C GLY A 24 7.64 2.22 7.81
N LEU A 25 6.80 1.30 7.35
CA LEU A 25 7.20 -0.09 7.15
C LEU A 25 7.91 -0.30 5.81
N SER A 26 8.92 -1.17 5.83
CA SER A 26 9.62 -1.60 4.63
C SER A 26 8.86 -2.69 3.85
N VAL A 27 9.30 -2.92 2.61
CA VAL A 27 8.82 -4.04 1.78
C VAL A 27 8.94 -5.38 2.51
N LYS A 28 10.02 -5.58 3.26
CA LYS A 28 10.27 -6.83 4.00
C LYS A 28 9.22 -7.01 5.09
N GLU A 29 9.02 -6.00 5.94
CA GLU A 29 8.11 -6.08 7.07
C GLU A 29 6.65 -6.27 6.62
N LEU A 30 6.24 -5.57 5.56
CA LEU A 30 4.92 -5.74 4.96
C LEU A 30 4.73 -7.16 4.39
N ALA A 31 5.76 -7.70 3.74
CA ALA A 31 5.73 -9.05 3.20
C ALA A 31 5.64 -10.11 4.30
N GLU A 32 6.40 -9.94 5.39
CA GLU A 32 6.37 -10.85 6.54
C GLU A 32 5.00 -10.83 7.25
N ARG A 33 4.40 -9.64 7.43
CA ARG A 33 3.08 -9.50 8.07
C ARG A 33 1.94 -10.11 7.25
N LEU A 34 1.95 -9.87 5.94
CA LEU A 34 0.94 -10.41 5.03
C LEU A 34 1.28 -11.82 4.53
N LYS A 35 2.35 -12.44 5.06
CA LYS A 35 2.83 -13.77 4.69
C LYS A 35 2.92 -13.95 3.17
N THR A 36 3.48 -12.95 2.49
CA THR A 36 3.66 -12.93 1.04
C THR A 36 5.14 -12.84 0.65
N ASN A 37 5.44 -13.00 -0.64
CA ASN A 37 6.79 -12.83 -1.15
C ASN A 37 7.14 -11.34 -1.28
N ARG A 38 8.38 -10.99 -0.93
CA ARG A 38 8.95 -9.64 -1.07
C ARG A 38 8.85 -9.07 -2.49
N GLN A 39 8.99 -9.89 -3.53
CA GLN A 39 8.90 -9.43 -4.92
C GLN A 39 7.47 -9.06 -5.31
N TYR A 40 6.49 -9.84 -4.85
CA TYR A 40 5.08 -9.52 -5.01
C TYR A 40 4.72 -8.23 -4.25
N MET A 41 5.16 -8.11 -2.99
CA MET A 41 4.96 -6.89 -2.19
C MET A 41 5.59 -5.66 -2.86
N ALA A 42 6.80 -5.78 -3.41
CA ALA A 42 7.46 -4.68 -4.13
C ALA A 42 6.66 -4.26 -5.37
N GLY A 43 6.16 -5.22 -6.15
CA GLY A 43 5.29 -4.93 -7.30
C GLY A 43 3.98 -4.25 -6.89
N MET A 44 3.34 -4.75 -5.83
CA MET A 44 2.12 -4.17 -5.29
C MET A 44 2.33 -2.72 -4.84
N LEU A 45 3.36 -2.47 -4.02
CA LEU A 45 3.68 -1.14 -3.52
C LEU A 45 4.01 -0.15 -4.64
N LYS A 46 4.67 -0.61 -5.71
CA LYS A 46 4.92 0.19 -6.91
C LYS A 46 3.60 0.60 -7.58
N VAL A 47 2.66 -0.33 -7.77
CA VAL A 47 1.34 -0.01 -8.34
C VAL A 47 0.56 0.97 -7.47
N LEU A 48 0.61 0.80 -6.14
CA LEU A 48 -0.05 1.73 -5.21
C LEU A 48 0.60 3.12 -5.20
N GLU A 49 1.91 3.18 -5.36
CA GLU A 49 2.65 4.44 -5.51
C GLU A 49 2.25 5.16 -6.80
N GLU A 50 2.22 4.45 -7.93
CA GLU A 50 1.82 4.99 -9.24
C GLU A 50 0.38 5.50 -9.24
N ARG A 51 -0.50 4.90 -8.44
CA ARG A 51 -1.89 5.36 -8.22
C ARG A 51 -2.00 6.53 -7.24
N GLY A 52 -0.90 6.93 -6.58
CA GLY A 52 -0.88 7.97 -5.57
C GLY A 52 -1.52 7.57 -4.24
N GLU A 53 -1.72 6.27 -3.98
CA GLU A 53 -2.34 5.76 -2.75
C GLU A 53 -1.30 5.63 -1.61
N VAL A 54 -0.05 5.36 -1.97
CA VAL A 54 1.07 5.32 -1.02
C VAL A 54 2.24 6.15 -1.53
N THR A 55 3.19 6.41 -0.66
CA THR A 55 4.49 7.01 -0.99
C THR A 55 5.57 6.31 -0.20
N PHE A 56 6.81 6.41 -0.65
CA PHE A 56 7.95 5.93 0.13
C PHE A 56 8.89 7.07 0.52
N ARG A 57 9.65 6.84 1.59
CA ARG A 57 10.86 7.59 1.91
C ARG A 57 12.03 6.62 1.90
N GLN A 58 13.17 7.09 1.39
CA GLN A 58 14.41 6.31 1.48
C GLN A 58 15.05 6.53 2.85
N VAL A 59 15.35 5.43 3.54
CA VAL A 59 16.09 5.40 4.81
C VAL A 59 17.22 4.41 4.66
N GLY A 60 18.43 4.94 4.42
CA GLY A 60 19.58 4.13 4.04
C GLY A 60 19.31 3.32 2.77
N PRO A 61 19.61 2.00 2.75
CA PRO A 61 19.31 1.14 1.60
C PRO A 61 17.84 0.71 1.53
N ALA A 62 17.02 0.99 2.55
CA ALA A 62 15.63 0.56 2.62
C ALA A 62 14.67 1.66 2.14
N ARG A 63 13.54 1.22 1.57
CA ARG A 63 12.37 2.08 1.32
C ARG A 63 11.32 1.78 2.35
N ILE A 64 10.87 2.81 3.06
CA ILE A 64 9.78 2.73 4.02
C ILE A 64 8.56 3.45 3.47
N TYR A 65 7.39 2.85 3.63
CA TYR A 65 6.16 3.28 2.96
C TYR A 65 5.20 3.95 3.93
N TYR A 66 4.37 4.83 3.37
CA TYR A 66 3.37 5.63 4.06
C TYR A 66 2.12 5.69 3.20
N VAL A 67 0.94 5.65 3.82
CA VAL A 67 -0.31 5.96 3.11
C VAL A 67 -0.30 7.44 2.77
N ARG A 68 -0.62 7.78 1.51
CA ARG A 68 -0.96 9.17 1.22
C ARG A 68 -2.38 9.40 1.72
N PRO A 69 -2.64 10.47 2.49
CA PRO A 69 -4.02 10.85 2.72
C PRO A 69 -4.67 11.01 1.34
N GLU A 70 -5.74 10.26 1.09
CA GLU A 70 -6.61 10.57 -0.04
C GLU A 70 -7.05 12.02 0.19
N ASN A 71 -6.41 12.97 -0.50
CA ASN A 71 -7.08 14.22 -0.78
C ASN A 71 -8.34 13.75 -1.49
N GLN A 72 -9.45 13.84 -0.75
CA GLN A 72 -10.81 13.60 -1.22
C GLN A 72 -10.83 14.01 -2.68
N LYS A 73 -11.14 13.06 -3.57
CA LYS A 73 -11.39 13.40 -4.96
C LYS A 73 -12.55 14.39 -4.97
N GLU A 74 -12.20 15.66 -4.92
CA GLU A 74 -13.03 16.77 -5.27
C GLU A 74 -13.29 16.64 -6.77
N SER A 75 -14.48 16.19 -7.08
CA SER A 75 -15.25 16.53 -8.28
C SER A 75 -16.70 16.22 -7.91
N ARG A 76 -17.48 17.23 -7.51
CA ARG A 76 -18.22 18.15 -8.39
C ARG A 76 -19.14 17.40 -9.35
#